data_AF-A0A7C0W1C3-F1
#
_entry.id   AF-A0A7C0W1C3-F1
#
_cell.length_a   1.000
_cell.length_b   1.000
_cell.length_c   1.000
_cell.angle_alpha   90.00
_cell.angle_beta   90.00
_cell.angle_gamma   90.00
#
_symmetry.space_group_name_H-M   'P 1'
#
loop_
_entity.id
_entity.type
_entity.pdbx_description
1 polymer ?
#
loop_
_entity_poly.entity_id
_entity_poly.type
_entity_poly.pdbx_seq_one_letter_code
_entity_poly.pdbx_strand_id
1 'polypeptide(L)'
;MGVLSTYVCNKMLDHILKTGSYSQPTNIYVALFDGDPEGAGIECSGATYARVQANGWSNATSRALSNEAKIEFPEAGNDWGNVNYIALYDAITGGNLLGKDDIDEITVNEGDNLYIAIGDIDISIGAGGICNTYAEAFLDHIFKNDPLSVPTNLYVGYSTANIEDDASGLAGGEPSGNGYARKNFNTWNGAANKATDNNGAILFDAASGGAHGTITHFFIADHLSNQTESNIIFYGPLDSSVVIGDGDQLNFPDGDLDIEIDGA
;
A
#
# COMPACT_ATOMS: atom_id res chain seq x y z
N MET A 1 -6.01 6.76 13.67
CA MET A 1 -5.98 5.56 12.79
C MET A 1 -4.78 5.79 11.91
N GLY A 2 -3.72 5.02 12.14
CA GLY A 2 -2.45 5.32 11.52
C GLY A 2 -2.44 4.93 10.06
N VAL A 3 -1.56 5.61 9.34
CA VAL A 3 -1.36 5.47 7.90
C VAL A 3 0.10 5.14 7.60
N LEU A 4 0.34 4.54 6.43
CA LEU A 4 1.71 4.22 6.01
C LEU A 4 2.43 5.49 5.57
N SER A 5 3.76 5.49 5.67
CA SER A 5 4.53 6.61 5.14
C SER A 5 4.54 6.61 3.60
N THR A 6 4.78 7.79 3.02
CA THR A 6 5.07 7.96 1.59
C THR A 6 6.24 7.07 1.16
N TYR A 7 7.26 6.94 2.01
CA TYR A 7 8.41 6.08 1.76
C TYR A 7 7.99 4.62 1.58
N VAL A 8 7.21 4.07 2.52
CA VAL A 8 6.76 2.68 2.46
C VAL A 8 5.82 2.44 1.29
N CYS A 9 4.90 3.36 1.00
CA CYS A 9 4.02 3.25 -0.16
C CYS A 9 4.83 3.14 -1.46
N ASN A 10 5.83 4.01 -1.65
CA ASN A 10 6.71 3.94 -2.82
C ASN A 10 7.49 2.62 -2.86
N LYS A 11 8.02 2.14 -1.72
CA LYS A 11 8.75 0.87 -1.67
C LYS A 11 7.87 -0.35 -1.95
N MET A 12 6.64 -0.34 -1.50
CA MET A 12 5.70 -1.42 -1.79
C MET A 12 5.30 -1.44 -3.25
N LEU A 13 5.00 -0.28 -3.85
CA LEU A 13 4.77 -0.15 -5.29
C LEU A 13 5.98 -0.65 -6.09
N ASP A 14 7.18 -0.19 -5.74
CA ASP A 14 8.42 -0.61 -6.41
C ASP A 14 8.62 -2.13 -6.33
N HIS A 15 8.33 -2.71 -5.16
CA HIS A 15 8.48 -4.14 -4.89
C HIS A 15 7.52 -4.98 -5.72
N ILE A 16 6.22 -4.67 -5.67
CA ILE A 16 5.22 -5.47 -6.36
C ILE A 16 5.24 -5.25 -7.88
N LEU A 17 5.63 -4.05 -8.35
CA LEU A 17 5.75 -3.69 -9.77
C LEU A 17 7.15 -3.94 -10.35
N LYS A 18 8.05 -4.54 -9.56
CA LYS A 18 9.34 -5.11 -10.00
C LYS A 18 10.39 -4.07 -10.41
N THR A 19 10.29 -2.84 -9.93
CA THR A 19 11.26 -1.75 -10.19
C THR A 19 12.33 -1.64 -9.11
N GLY A 20 12.07 -2.18 -7.92
CA GLY A 20 13.05 -2.28 -6.83
C GLY A 20 12.57 -3.22 -5.73
N SER A 21 13.48 -3.95 -5.08
CA SER A 21 13.09 -4.85 -3.99
C SER A 21 12.90 -4.11 -2.67
N TYR A 22 11.87 -4.48 -1.91
CA TYR A 22 11.70 -4.12 -0.51
C TYR A 22 11.72 -5.38 0.35
N SER A 23 12.59 -5.39 1.36
CA SER A 23 12.67 -6.48 2.32
C SER A 23 11.97 -6.07 3.61
N GLN A 24 11.33 -7.02 4.28
CA GLN A 24 10.70 -6.79 5.58
C GLN A 24 11.71 -6.16 6.56
N PRO A 25 11.28 -5.20 7.40
CA PRO A 25 12.12 -4.65 8.45
C PRO A 25 12.69 -5.73 9.39
N THR A 26 13.91 -5.56 9.87
CA THR A 26 14.46 -6.50 10.89
C THR A 26 13.82 -6.26 12.25
N ASN A 27 13.62 -4.99 12.61
CA ASN A 27 12.92 -4.56 13.81
C ASN A 27 12.03 -3.37 13.46
N ILE A 28 10.95 -3.21 14.21
CA ILE A 28 10.11 -2.01 14.16
C ILE A 28 10.21 -1.34 15.51
N TYR A 29 10.26 -0.01 15.51
CA TYR A 29 10.40 0.82 16.70
C TYR A 29 9.34 1.91 16.72
N VAL A 30 8.75 2.15 17.87
CA VAL A 30 7.80 3.25 18.10
C VAL A 30 8.57 4.45 18.63
N ALA A 31 8.37 5.60 18.01
CA ALA A 31 8.91 6.90 18.36
C ALA A 31 7.76 7.88 18.68
N LEU A 32 8.05 8.86 19.53
CA LEU A 32 7.13 9.93 19.92
C LEU A 32 7.56 11.24 19.24
N PHE A 33 6.59 12.00 18.74
CA PHE A 33 6.85 13.22 17.96
C PHE A 33 5.96 14.39 18.40
N ASP A 34 6.54 15.59 18.34
CA ASP A 34 5.82 16.87 18.28
C ASP A 34 5.69 17.30 16.82
N GLY A 35 4.50 17.16 16.27
CA GLY A 35 4.15 17.41 14.87
C GLY A 35 4.34 16.19 13.97
N ASP A 36 3.86 16.32 12.73
CA ASP A 36 3.88 15.23 11.74
C ASP A 36 5.32 14.82 11.36
N PRO A 37 5.74 13.55 11.56
CA PRO A 37 7.07 13.06 11.22
C PRO A 37 7.43 13.08 9.72
N GLU A 38 6.45 13.16 8.81
CA GLU A 38 6.72 13.42 7.38
C GLU A 38 6.70 14.91 7.02
N GLY A 39 6.21 15.74 7.95
CA GLY A 39 6.21 17.19 7.85
C GLY A 39 7.41 17.81 8.58
N ALA A 40 7.12 18.83 9.37
CA ALA A 40 8.11 19.53 10.18
C ALA A 40 8.20 19.00 11.62
N GLY A 41 7.66 17.80 11.88
CA GLY A 41 7.64 17.20 13.21
C GLY A 41 9.03 16.91 13.75
N ILE A 42 9.16 16.97 15.07
CA ILE A 42 10.41 16.78 15.79
C ILE A 42 10.26 15.57 16.71
N GLU A 43 11.12 14.57 16.56
CA GLU A 43 11.17 13.43 17.47
C GLU A 43 11.52 13.91 18.88
N CYS A 44 10.84 13.38 19.89
CA CYS A 44 11.18 13.63 21.28
C CYS A 44 12.67 13.38 21.55
N SER A 45 13.22 14.17 22.45
CA SER A 45 14.61 14.04 22.87
C SER A 45 14.73 14.32 24.36
N GLY A 46 15.76 13.77 24.99
CA GLY A 46 15.95 13.91 26.42
C GLY A 46 16.87 12.85 26.99
N ALA A 47 17.20 12.99 28.27
CA ALA A 47 17.72 11.88 29.05
C ALA A 47 16.68 10.75 29.04
N THR A 48 17.16 9.51 29.00
CA THR A 48 16.38 8.26 29.02
C THR A 48 15.43 8.00 27.84
N TYR A 49 15.05 9.00 27.04
CA TYR A 49 14.26 8.77 25.82
C TYR A 49 15.00 7.90 24.82
N ALA A 50 14.33 6.86 24.35
CA ALA A 50 14.73 6.04 23.22
C ALA A 50 13.47 5.46 22.56
N ARG A 51 13.53 5.21 21.25
CA ARG A 51 12.47 4.49 20.55
C ARG A 51 12.31 3.09 21.15
N VAL A 52 11.08 2.63 21.30
CA VAL A 52 10.78 1.32 21.90
C VAL A 52 10.54 0.29 20.80
N GLN A 53 11.21 -0.85 20.88
CA GLN A 53 11.04 -1.92 19.89
C GLN A 53 9.64 -2.56 20.00
N ALA A 54 8.94 -2.66 18.88
CA ALA A 54 7.59 -3.20 18.75
C ALA A 54 7.53 -4.20 17.59
N ASN A 55 7.82 -5.47 17.85
CA ASN A 55 7.87 -6.53 16.83
C ASN A 55 6.64 -7.45 16.82
N GLY A 56 5.70 -7.30 17.75
CA GLY A 56 4.49 -8.12 17.82
C GLY A 56 3.31 -7.38 17.20
N TRP A 57 2.84 -7.87 16.06
CA TRP A 57 1.74 -7.30 15.29
C TRP A 57 0.76 -8.42 14.90
N SER A 58 -0.52 -8.11 14.88
CA SER A 58 -1.52 -9.06 14.40
C SER A 58 -1.35 -9.28 12.90
N ASN A 59 -1.78 -10.43 12.39
CA ASN A 59 -1.95 -10.59 10.95
C ASN A 59 -2.98 -9.57 10.44
N ALA A 60 -2.76 -9.07 9.23
CA ALA A 60 -3.67 -8.14 8.60
C ALA A 60 -5.02 -8.82 8.29
N THR A 61 -6.10 -8.16 8.68
CA THR A 61 -7.47 -8.58 8.32
C THR A 61 -8.33 -7.34 8.15
N SER A 62 -9.28 -7.36 7.20
CA SER A 62 -10.09 -6.17 6.88
C SER A 62 -9.22 -4.95 6.59
N ARG A 63 -8.08 -5.17 5.91
CA ARG A 63 -7.09 -4.12 5.55
C ARG A 63 -6.46 -3.39 6.74
N ALA A 64 -6.42 -4.00 7.92
CA ALA A 64 -5.87 -3.40 9.14
C ALA A 64 -5.09 -4.42 10.00
N LEU A 65 -4.15 -3.93 10.80
CA LEU A 65 -3.45 -4.69 11.83
C LEU A 65 -3.14 -3.82 13.05
N SER A 66 -2.83 -4.47 14.18
CA SER A 66 -2.57 -3.78 15.44
C SER A 66 -1.41 -4.36 16.24
N ASN A 67 -0.88 -3.58 17.18
CA ASN A 67 0.18 -4.05 18.07
C ASN A 67 -0.34 -5.11 19.07
N GLU A 68 0.36 -6.24 19.19
CA GLU A 68 -0.03 -7.34 20.08
C GLU A 68 0.62 -7.28 21.47
N ALA A 69 1.55 -6.35 21.66
CA ALA A 69 2.24 -6.12 22.92
C ALA A 69 2.09 -4.67 23.37
N LYS A 70 1.97 -4.48 24.68
CA LYS A 70 2.03 -3.16 25.30
C LYS A 70 3.42 -2.57 25.05
N ILE A 71 3.47 -1.33 24.58
CA ILE A 71 4.71 -0.61 24.32
C ILE A 71 4.98 0.30 25.51
N GLU A 72 6.01 0.00 26.31
CA GLU A 72 6.38 0.79 27.49
C GLU A 72 7.60 1.64 27.20
N PHE A 73 7.48 2.96 27.38
CA PHE A 73 8.62 3.86 27.34
C PHE A 73 9.31 3.90 28.71
N PRO A 74 10.63 4.17 28.77
CA PRO A 74 11.29 4.45 30.03
C PRO A 74 10.64 5.61 30.78
N GLU A 75 10.76 5.65 32.11
CA GLU A 75 10.40 6.86 32.88
C GLU A 75 11.19 8.05 32.34
N ALA A 76 10.50 9.18 32.15
CA ALA A 76 11.09 10.39 31.61
C ALA A 76 12.11 10.98 32.61
N GLY A 77 13.40 10.95 32.25
CA GLY A 77 14.48 11.47 33.09
C GLY A 77 14.64 13.00 33.03
N ASN A 78 13.87 13.66 32.17
CA ASN A 78 13.69 15.09 32.02
C ASN A 78 12.41 15.33 31.19
N ASP A 79 11.98 16.58 31.04
CA ASP A 79 10.87 16.90 30.14
C ASP A 79 11.22 16.52 28.69
N TRP A 80 10.34 15.75 28.03
CA TRP A 80 10.47 15.39 26.61
C TRP A 80 9.63 16.30 25.69
N GLY A 81 8.78 17.14 26.28
CA GLY A 81 7.96 18.12 25.56
C GLY A 81 6.55 17.60 25.25
N ASN A 82 5.93 18.20 24.23
CA ASN A 82 4.62 17.79 23.74
C ASN A 82 4.75 16.61 22.79
N VAL A 83 3.77 15.72 22.82
CA VAL A 83 3.65 14.58 21.91
C VAL A 83 2.24 14.57 21.37
N ASN A 84 2.12 14.68 20.05
CA ASN A 84 0.85 14.64 19.32
C ASN A 84 0.92 13.70 18.11
N TYR A 85 2.05 13.00 17.91
CA TYR A 85 2.20 11.92 16.93
C TYR A 85 2.96 10.74 17.52
N ILE A 86 2.57 9.55 17.07
CA ILE A 86 3.39 8.34 17.16
C ILE A 86 3.91 7.99 15.76
N ALA A 87 5.12 7.46 15.70
CA ALA A 87 5.78 7.12 14.45
C ALA A 87 6.45 5.74 14.54
N LEU A 88 6.38 4.97 13.46
CA LEU A 88 6.99 3.65 13.35
C LEU A 88 8.25 3.73 12.49
N TYR A 89 9.36 3.20 12.97
CA TYR A 89 10.65 3.21 12.25
C TYR A 89 11.26 1.82 12.16
N ASP A 90 12.05 1.58 11.12
CA ASP A 90 12.80 0.33 10.92
C ASP A 90 14.13 0.24 11.70
N ALA A 91 14.52 1.31 12.41
CA ALA A 91 15.76 1.40 13.17
C ALA A 91 15.58 2.13 14.51
N ILE A 92 16.43 1.76 15.48
CA ILE A 92 16.43 2.38 16.83
C ILE A 92 16.86 3.87 16.80
N THR A 93 17.67 4.25 15.81
CA THR A 93 18.11 5.63 15.54
C THR A 93 18.20 5.83 14.04
N GLY A 94 17.72 6.96 13.51
CA GLY A 94 17.65 7.17 12.07
C GLY A 94 16.65 6.21 11.41
N GLY A 95 17.06 5.50 10.36
CA GLY A 95 16.18 4.58 9.63
C GLY A 95 15.12 5.29 8.80
N ASN A 96 14.16 4.52 8.32
CA ASN A 96 13.05 4.99 7.51
C ASN A 96 11.76 4.96 8.33
N LEU A 97 10.95 6.00 8.15
CA LEU A 97 9.58 6.01 8.66
C LEU A 97 8.78 4.93 7.92
N LEU A 98 8.01 4.16 8.68
CA LEU A 98 7.15 3.09 8.18
C LEU A 98 5.69 3.54 8.10
N GLY A 99 5.22 4.18 9.17
CA GLY A 99 3.87 4.72 9.30
C GLY A 99 3.79 5.64 10.51
N LYS A 100 2.66 6.32 10.66
CA LYS A 100 2.42 7.32 11.70
C LYS A 100 0.94 7.38 12.06
N ASP A 101 0.64 7.85 13.27
CA ASP A 101 -0.72 8.19 13.69
C ASP A 101 -0.68 9.48 14.52
N ASP A 102 -1.68 10.33 14.37
CA ASP A 102 -1.88 11.48 15.25
C ASP A 102 -2.58 11.03 16.54
N ILE A 103 -2.24 11.68 17.65
CA ILE A 103 -2.85 11.43 18.95
C ILE A 103 -3.26 12.76 19.59
N ASP A 104 -4.18 12.69 20.55
CA ASP A 104 -4.44 13.83 21.43
C ASP A 104 -3.14 14.24 22.13
N GLU A 105 -2.84 15.55 22.08
CA GLU A 105 -1.58 16.06 22.61
C GLU A 105 -1.43 15.74 24.11
N ILE A 106 -0.27 15.19 24.46
CA ILE A 106 0.17 15.02 25.84
C ILE A 106 1.48 15.77 26.07
N THR A 107 1.66 16.33 27.26
CA THR A 107 2.95 16.87 27.70
C THR A 107 3.64 15.86 28.60
N VAL A 108 4.89 15.55 28.31
CA VAL A 108 5.69 14.56 29.03
C VAL A 108 6.76 15.27 29.84
N ASN A 109 6.61 15.20 31.16
CA ASN A 109 7.48 15.86 32.14
C ASN A 109 8.39 14.85 32.84
N GLU A 110 9.43 15.34 33.50
CA GLU A 110 10.27 14.49 34.35
C GLU A 110 9.44 13.67 35.36
N GLY A 111 9.70 12.35 35.41
CA GLY A 111 9.02 11.39 36.26
C GLY A 111 7.75 10.78 35.66
N ASP A 112 7.31 11.23 34.49
CA ASP A 112 6.17 10.62 33.80
C ASP A 112 6.53 9.25 33.22
N ASN A 113 5.55 8.33 33.27
CA ASN A 113 5.64 7.00 32.69
C ASN A 113 4.60 6.88 31.57
N LEU A 114 5.04 6.51 30.37
CA LEU A 114 4.18 6.38 29.20
C LEU A 114 4.11 4.95 28.70
N TYR A 115 2.95 4.58 28.21
CA TYR A 115 2.77 3.34 27.47
C TYR A 115 1.66 3.48 26.43
N ILE A 116 1.71 2.62 25.43
CA ILE A 116 0.64 2.40 24.45
C ILE A 116 0.09 1.00 24.71
N ALA A 117 -1.23 0.86 24.93
CA ALA A 117 -1.80 -0.44 25.26
C ALA A 117 -1.81 -1.37 24.04
N ILE A 118 -2.09 -2.65 24.28
CA ILE A 118 -2.27 -3.64 23.21
C ILE A 118 -3.49 -3.22 22.38
N GLY A 119 -3.35 -3.20 21.06
CA GLY A 119 -4.42 -2.84 20.12
C GLY A 119 -4.65 -1.34 19.93
N ASP A 120 -3.90 -0.47 20.63
CA ASP A 120 -4.08 0.98 20.53
C ASP A 120 -3.36 1.59 19.31
N ILE A 121 -2.36 0.89 18.74
CA ILE A 121 -1.82 1.22 17.43
C ILE A 121 -2.57 0.37 16.41
N ASP A 122 -3.36 1.03 15.56
CA ASP A 122 -4.05 0.43 14.42
C ASP A 122 -3.55 1.10 13.13
N ILE A 123 -3.08 0.29 12.18
CA ILE A 123 -2.59 0.74 10.87
C ILE A 123 -3.43 0.09 9.79
N SER A 124 -3.97 0.90 8.88
CA SER A 124 -4.85 0.43 7.82
C SER A 124 -4.45 0.95 6.43
N ILE A 125 -4.88 0.24 5.39
CA ILE A 125 -4.85 0.71 4.00
C ILE A 125 -6.28 0.99 3.56
N GLY A 126 -6.56 2.22 3.12
CA GLY A 126 -7.87 2.64 2.65
C GLY A 126 -8.41 1.77 1.51
N ALA A 127 -9.74 1.69 1.39
CA ALA A 127 -10.42 0.96 0.31
C ALA A 127 -10.21 1.62 -1.06
N GLY A 128 -10.20 0.82 -2.13
CA GLY A 128 -9.92 1.28 -3.50
C GLY A 128 -8.47 1.09 -3.93
N GLY A 129 -8.26 1.02 -5.25
CA GLY A 129 -6.93 0.94 -5.89
C GLY A 129 -6.27 -0.44 -5.81
N ILE A 130 -6.40 -1.13 -4.68
CA ILE A 130 -5.76 -2.42 -4.36
C ILE A 130 -6.78 -3.38 -3.73
N CYS A 131 -6.81 -4.64 -4.19
CA CYS A 131 -7.72 -5.66 -3.63
C CYS A 131 -7.34 -6.04 -2.19
N ASN A 132 -8.31 -6.53 -1.40
CA ASN A 132 -8.09 -6.76 0.05
C ASN A 132 -6.94 -7.73 0.31
N THR A 133 -6.86 -8.83 -0.45
CA THR A 133 -5.79 -9.83 -0.30
C THR A 133 -4.40 -9.20 -0.43
N TYR A 134 -4.21 -8.26 -1.37
CA TYR A 134 -2.92 -7.58 -1.54
C TYR A 134 -2.71 -6.45 -0.55
N ALA A 135 -3.76 -5.72 -0.15
CA ALA A 135 -3.67 -4.73 0.93
C ALA A 135 -3.22 -5.39 2.25
N GLU A 136 -3.81 -6.55 2.58
CA GLU A 136 -3.46 -7.34 3.76
C GLU A 136 -2.03 -7.89 3.64
N ALA A 137 -1.65 -8.45 2.48
CA ALA A 137 -0.29 -8.93 2.27
C ALA A 137 0.77 -7.80 2.30
N PHE A 138 0.41 -6.57 1.92
CA PHE A 138 1.29 -5.41 2.05
C PHE A 138 1.56 -5.10 3.52
N LEU A 139 0.50 -5.02 4.33
CA LEU A 139 0.60 -4.83 5.77
C LEU A 139 1.42 -5.95 6.42
N ASP A 140 1.12 -7.21 6.11
CA ASP A 140 1.87 -8.36 6.65
C ASP A 140 3.35 -8.36 6.23
N HIS A 141 3.66 -7.88 5.03
CA HIS A 141 5.04 -7.71 4.59
C HIS A 141 5.75 -6.63 5.42
N ILE A 142 5.18 -5.43 5.51
CA ILE A 142 5.76 -4.27 6.22
C ILE A 142 5.95 -4.58 7.71
N PHE A 143 4.98 -5.26 8.32
CA PHE A 143 4.93 -5.54 9.76
C PHE A 143 5.50 -6.90 10.16
N LYS A 144 6.15 -7.58 9.20
CA LYS A 144 6.98 -8.78 9.40
C LYS A 144 6.22 -10.06 9.72
N ASN A 145 4.93 -10.12 9.40
CA ASN A 145 4.11 -11.32 9.61
C ASN A 145 4.34 -12.36 8.51
N ASP A 146 4.24 -11.95 7.24
CA ASP A 146 4.45 -12.83 6.08
C ASP A 146 5.10 -12.06 4.91
N PRO A 147 6.21 -12.55 4.33
CA PRO A 147 6.84 -11.87 3.22
C PRO A 147 6.01 -11.97 1.93
N LEU A 148 5.54 -10.82 1.45
CA LEU A 148 5.00 -10.69 0.09
C LEU A 148 6.00 -11.12 -0.98
N SER A 149 5.64 -12.19 -1.69
CA SER A 149 6.38 -12.71 -2.84
C SER A 149 6.04 -11.92 -4.11
N VAL A 150 7.05 -11.51 -4.85
CA VAL A 150 6.87 -10.74 -6.09
C VAL A 150 6.44 -11.68 -7.24
N PRO A 151 5.36 -11.36 -7.98
CA PRO A 151 4.92 -12.14 -9.12
C PRO A 151 5.98 -12.31 -10.21
N THR A 152 6.04 -13.52 -10.77
CA THR A 152 6.93 -13.78 -11.93
C THR A 152 6.52 -12.93 -13.14
N ASN A 153 5.22 -12.75 -13.34
CA ASN A 153 4.66 -11.94 -14.40
C ASN A 153 3.52 -11.08 -13.85
N LEU A 154 3.43 -9.86 -14.37
CA LEU A 154 2.28 -9.00 -14.20
C LEU A 154 1.49 -8.96 -15.51
N TYR A 155 0.17 -8.92 -15.40
CA TYR A 155 -0.75 -8.91 -16.51
C TYR A 155 -1.73 -7.76 -16.35
N VAL A 156 -1.81 -6.88 -17.34
CA VAL A 156 -2.78 -5.78 -17.37
C VAL A 156 -4.00 -6.24 -18.14
N GLY A 157 -5.17 -6.03 -17.57
CA GLY A 157 -6.46 -6.27 -18.22
C GLY A 157 -7.40 -5.10 -18.03
N TYR A 158 -8.58 -5.20 -18.63
CA TYR A 158 -9.60 -4.16 -18.56
C TYR A 158 -11.00 -4.74 -18.38
N SER A 159 -11.90 -3.93 -17.83
CA SER A 159 -13.21 -4.35 -17.37
C SER A 159 -14.30 -3.36 -17.76
N THR A 160 -15.48 -3.89 -18.04
CA THR A 160 -16.72 -3.14 -18.28
C THR A 160 -17.43 -2.75 -16.98
N ALA A 161 -17.01 -3.29 -15.85
CA ALA A 161 -17.56 -3.02 -14.52
C ALA A 161 -16.46 -2.64 -13.52
N ASN A 162 -16.84 -2.01 -12.42
CA ASN A 162 -15.95 -1.87 -11.25
C ASN A 162 -15.56 -3.27 -10.77
N ILE A 163 -14.28 -3.47 -10.48
CA ILE A 163 -13.75 -4.77 -10.03
C ILE A 163 -14.12 -5.02 -8.56
N GLU A 164 -14.26 -3.96 -7.75
CA GLU A 164 -14.41 -4.00 -6.29
C GLU A 164 -13.16 -4.54 -5.56
N ASP A 165 -13.00 -4.21 -4.28
CA ASP A 165 -11.84 -4.63 -3.49
C ASP A 165 -11.74 -6.16 -3.31
N ASP A 166 -12.87 -6.87 -3.41
CA ASP A 166 -12.96 -8.32 -3.34
C ASP A 166 -12.94 -9.00 -4.74
N ALA A 167 -12.65 -8.22 -5.78
CA ALA A 167 -12.67 -8.62 -7.19
C ALA A 167 -14.02 -9.18 -7.70
N SER A 168 -15.11 -9.03 -6.93
CA SER A 168 -16.41 -9.62 -7.26
C SER A 168 -17.01 -9.11 -8.58
N GLY A 169 -16.66 -7.90 -8.99
CA GLY A 169 -17.12 -7.31 -10.25
C GLY A 169 -16.36 -7.79 -11.49
N LEU A 170 -15.22 -8.47 -11.33
CA LEU A 170 -14.41 -8.89 -12.47
C LEU A 170 -15.05 -10.01 -13.29
N ALA A 171 -15.74 -10.96 -12.65
CA ALA A 171 -16.31 -12.12 -13.35
C ALA A 171 -17.36 -11.77 -14.42
N GLY A 172 -18.11 -10.68 -14.20
CA GLY A 172 -19.04 -10.12 -15.18
C GLY A 172 -18.48 -8.94 -15.98
N GLY A 173 -17.36 -8.37 -15.52
CA GLY A 173 -16.75 -7.17 -16.08
C GLY A 173 -15.67 -7.43 -17.12
N GLU A 174 -14.84 -8.46 -16.92
CA GLU A 174 -13.73 -8.79 -17.82
C GLU A 174 -14.26 -9.33 -19.15
N PRO A 175 -13.88 -8.73 -20.30
CA PRO A 175 -14.23 -9.29 -21.59
C PRO A 175 -13.72 -10.73 -21.75
N SER A 176 -14.45 -11.54 -22.50
CA SER A 176 -14.04 -12.90 -22.82
C SER A 176 -14.30 -13.20 -24.29
N GLY A 177 -13.33 -13.83 -24.96
CA GLY A 177 -13.40 -14.08 -26.40
C GLY A 177 -13.12 -12.83 -27.24
N ASN A 178 -13.52 -12.87 -28.51
CA ASN A 178 -13.36 -11.79 -29.50
C ASN A 178 -11.94 -11.17 -29.55
N GLY A 179 -10.91 -11.99 -29.38
CA GLY A 179 -9.51 -11.53 -29.39
C GLY A 179 -9.01 -10.90 -28.09
N TYR A 180 -9.83 -10.79 -27.05
CA TYR A 180 -9.37 -10.29 -25.75
C TYR A 180 -8.43 -11.29 -25.06
N ALA A 181 -7.31 -10.77 -24.55
CA ALA A 181 -6.44 -11.41 -23.59
C ALA A 181 -5.76 -10.34 -22.72
N ARG A 182 -5.47 -10.66 -21.46
CA ARG A 182 -4.66 -9.80 -20.60
C ARG A 182 -3.26 -9.64 -21.21
N LYS A 183 -2.70 -8.44 -21.15
CA LYS A 183 -1.37 -8.14 -21.68
C LYS A 183 -0.32 -8.42 -20.62
N ASN A 184 0.62 -9.33 -20.90
CA ASN A 184 1.82 -9.46 -20.06
C ASN A 184 2.63 -8.15 -20.13
N PHE A 185 2.87 -7.53 -18.98
CA PHE A 185 3.52 -6.23 -18.91
C PHE A 185 4.26 -6.09 -17.57
N ASN A 186 5.59 -5.98 -17.63
CA ASN A 186 6.47 -6.03 -16.45
C ASN A 186 7.38 -4.80 -16.34
N THR A 187 7.10 -3.73 -17.10
CA THR A 187 7.95 -2.56 -17.20
C THR A 187 7.23 -1.34 -16.64
N TRP A 188 7.58 -0.93 -15.44
CA TRP A 188 6.97 0.19 -14.71
C TRP A 188 8.02 1.25 -14.40
N ASN A 189 7.59 2.48 -14.16
CA ASN A 189 8.46 3.54 -13.65
C ASN A 189 8.66 3.38 -12.13
N GLY A 190 9.70 4.03 -11.60
CA GLY A 190 9.95 4.03 -10.15
C GLY A 190 8.90 4.87 -9.43
N ALA A 191 8.41 4.38 -8.30
CA ALA A 191 7.35 5.05 -7.57
C ALA A 191 7.83 6.34 -6.88
N ALA A 192 6.99 7.37 -6.92
CA ALA A 192 7.18 8.63 -6.24
C ALA A 192 5.83 9.19 -5.79
N ASN A 193 5.79 9.86 -4.64
CA ASN A 193 4.57 10.44 -4.08
C ASN A 193 3.38 9.45 -4.00
N LYS A 194 3.67 8.19 -3.67
CA LYS A 194 2.69 7.09 -3.55
C LYS A 194 2.06 6.65 -4.87
N ALA A 195 2.63 7.09 -6.00
CA ALA A 195 2.15 6.74 -7.33
C ALA A 195 3.28 6.25 -8.24
N THR A 196 2.93 5.53 -9.28
CA THR A 196 3.78 5.21 -10.43
C THR A 196 2.93 4.99 -11.67
N ASP A 197 3.56 4.83 -12.82
CA ASP A 197 2.91 4.61 -14.10
C ASP A 197 3.64 3.54 -14.94
N ASN A 198 3.01 3.15 -16.04
CA ASN A 198 3.57 2.19 -16.97
C ASN A 198 4.76 2.78 -17.75
N ASN A 199 5.87 2.03 -17.81
CA ASN A 199 7.03 2.37 -18.63
C ASN A 199 6.96 1.62 -19.96
N GLY A 200 6.52 2.33 -20.99
CA GLY A 200 6.21 1.83 -22.32
C GLY A 200 4.71 1.59 -22.51
N ALA A 201 4.27 1.71 -23.77
CA ALA A 201 2.87 1.55 -24.12
C ALA A 201 2.36 0.12 -23.92
N ILE A 202 1.17 -0.02 -23.34
CA ILE A 202 0.43 -1.27 -23.18
C ILE A 202 -0.59 -1.39 -24.31
N LEU A 203 -0.15 -2.01 -25.41
CA LEU A 203 -0.99 -2.22 -26.59
C LEU A 203 -1.68 -3.61 -26.56
N PHE A 204 -3.00 -3.61 -26.48
CA PHE A 204 -3.82 -4.82 -26.60
C PHE A 204 -4.05 -5.21 -28.07
N ASP A 205 -4.32 -6.49 -28.31
CA ASP A 205 -4.71 -6.96 -29.64
C ASP A 205 -6.07 -6.39 -30.02
N ALA A 206 -6.30 -6.20 -31.31
CA ALA A 206 -7.59 -5.68 -31.80
C ALA A 206 -8.72 -6.65 -31.44
N ALA A 207 -9.84 -6.10 -31.00
CA ALA A 207 -11.07 -6.86 -30.90
C ALA A 207 -11.37 -7.49 -32.27
N SER A 208 -11.63 -8.79 -32.28
CA SER A 208 -11.78 -9.57 -33.51
C SER A 208 -12.90 -10.57 -33.36
N GLY A 209 -13.96 -10.41 -34.15
CA GLY A 209 -15.14 -11.27 -34.12
C GLY A 209 -16.25 -10.74 -33.23
N GLY A 210 -16.15 -9.49 -32.76
CA GLY A 210 -17.18 -8.83 -31.96
C GLY A 210 -16.62 -7.75 -31.03
N ALA A 211 -17.51 -6.89 -30.51
CA ALA A 211 -17.17 -5.84 -29.56
C ALA A 211 -16.82 -6.41 -28.16
N HIS A 212 -16.02 -5.68 -27.39
CA HIS A 212 -15.77 -5.95 -25.97
C HIS A 212 -16.66 -5.10 -25.05
N GLY A 213 -17.29 -4.04 -25.59
CA GLY A 213 -18.24 -3.20 -24.86
C GLY A 213 -17.63 -1.88 -24.37
N THR A 214 -18.30 -1.24 -23.41
CA THR A 214 -17.83 -0.01 -22.78
C THR A 214 -16.93 -0.34 -21.60
N ILE A 215 -15.64 -0.14 -21.78
CA ILE A 215 -14.61 -0.34 -20.77
C ILE A 215 -14.61 0.86 -19.84
N THR A 216 -14.64 0.58 -18.54
CA THR A 216 -14.73 1.59 -17.48
C THR A 216 -13.59 1.50 -16.48
N HIS A 217 -12.92 0.35 -16.39
CA HIS A 217 -11.86 0.09 -15.41
C HIS A 217 -10.73 -0.71 -16.02
N PHE A 218 -9.58 -0.68 -15.36
CA PHE A 218 -8.44 -1.55 -15.60
C PHE A 218 -8.12 -2.37 -14.35
N PHE A 219 -7.28 -3.39 -14.51
CA PHE A 219 -6.69 -4.10 -13.38
C PHE A 219 -5.30 -4.66 -13.73
N ILE A 220 -4.50 -4.89 -12.69
CA ILE A 220 -3.22 -5.61 -12.76
C ILE A 220 -3.38 -6.93 -12.00
N ALA A 221 -2.99 -8.03 -12.63
CA ALA A 221 -3.07 -9.37 -12.07
C ALA A 221 -1.69 -10.06 -12.07
N ASP A 222 -1.49 -11.01 -11.17
CA ASP A 222 -0.30 -11.89 -11.14
C ASP A 222 -0.47 -13.14 -12.04
N HIS A 223 -1.68 -13.34 -12.58
CA HIS A 223 -2.03 -14.51 -13.37
C HIS A 223 -2.69 -14.13 -14.70
N LEU A 224 -2.43 -14.95 -15.73
CA LEU A 224 -2.88 -14.69 -17.10
C LEU A 224 -4.40 -14.74 -17.27
N SER A 225 -5.11 -15.50 -16.44
CA SER A 225 -6.54 -15.76 -16.61
C SER A 225 -7.34 -15.95 -15.32
N ASN A 226 -6.71 -15.93 -14.15
CA ASN A 226 -7.47 -16.15 -12.90
C ASN A 226 -8.15 -14.85 -12.49
N GLN A 227 -9.42 -14.95 -12.11
CA GLN A 227 -10.25 -13.81 -11.72
C GLN A 227 -10.53 -13.78 -10.22
N THR A 228 -9.94 -14.69 -9.44
CA THR A 228 -10.05 -14.69 -7.99
C THR A 228 -9.31 -13.49 -7.40
N GLU A 229 -9.85 -12.93 -6.33
CA GLU A 229 -9.26 -11.78 -5.62
C GLU A 229 -7.77 -11.93 -5.33
N SER A 230 -7.33 -13.13 -4.91
CA SER A 230 -5.92 -13.43 -4.64
C SER A 230 -4.99 -13.27 -5.84
N ASN A 231 -5.54 -13.11 -7.05
CA ASN A 231 -4.78 -12.92 -8.28
C ASN A 231 -4.91 -11.50 -8.87
N ILE A 232 -5.75 -10.64 -8.29
CA ILE A 232 -5.93 -9.25 -8.73
C ILE A 232 -5.24 -8.35 -7.73
N ILE A 233 -4.23 -7.61 -8.19
CA ILE A 233 -3.37 -6.78 -7.35
C ILE A 233 -3.99 -5.40 -7.22
N PHE A 234 -4.01 -4.68 -8.34
CA PHE A 234 -4.50 -3.31 -8.44
C PHE A 234 -5.69 -3.25 -9.39
N TYR A 235 -6.56 -2.30 -9.17
CA TYR A 235 -7.66 -1.98 -10.07
C TYR A 235 -8.02 -0.50 -9.94
N GLY A 236 -8.59 0.06 -10.99
CA GLY A 236 -8.98 1.47 -10.96
C GLY A 236 -9.90 1.84 -12.10
N PRO A 237 -10.67 2.93 -11.95
CA PRO A 237 -11.45 3.47 -13.05
C PRO A 237 -10.52 4.03 -14.13
N LEU A 238 -11.03 4.10 -15.36
CA LEU A 238 -10.48 4.96 -16.39
C LEU A 238 -11.01 6.38 -16.17
N ASP A 239 -10.18 7.39 -16.40
CA ASP A 239 -10.60 8.81 -16.42
C ASP A 239 -11.77 9.06 -17.37
N SER A 240 -11.86 8.26 -18.44
CA SER A 240 -12.96 8.27 -19.37
C SER A 240 -13.23 6.86 -19.88
N SER A 241 -14.49 6.44 -19.86
CA SER A 241 -14.88 5.16 -20.43
C SER A 241 -14.57 5.09 -21.93
N VAL A 242 -14.14 3.92 -22.40
CA VAL A 242 -13.78 3.67 -23.79
C VAL A 242 -14.69 2.59 -24.37
N VAL A 243 -15.32 2.84 -25.51
CA VAL A 243 -16.06 1.78 -26.23
C VAL A 243 -15.09 1.04 -27.15
N ILE A 244 -15.01 -0.28 -27.00
CA ILE A 244 -14.21 -1.16 -27.86
C ILE A 244 -15.14 -1.97 -28.75
N GLY A 245 -15.26 -1.54 -30.01
CA GLY A 245 -15.95 -2.24 -31.09
C GLY A 245 -15.05 -3.25 -31.80
N ASP A 246 -15.61 -3.99 -32.77
CA ASP A 246 -14.83 -4.90 -33.61
C ASP A 246 -13.80 -4.14 -34.44
N GLY A 247 -12.53 -4.56 -34.38
CA GLY A 247 -11.39 -3.91 -35.00
C GLY A 247 -10.69 -2.84 -34.14
N ASP A 248 -11.28 -2.40 -33.04
CA ASP A 248 -10.68 -1.40 -32.15
C ASP A 248 -9.59 -2.01 -31.25
N GLN A 249 -8.62 -1.21 -30.87
CA GLN A 249 -7.57 -1.56 -29.90
C GLN A 249 -7.63 -0.63 -28.70
N LEU A 250 -7.54 -1.20 -27.50
CA LEU A 250 -7.18 -0.43 -26.32
C LEU A 250 -5.67 -0.25 -26.27
N ASN A 251 -5.23 0.96 -26.00
CA ASN A 251 -3.83 1.31 -25.83
C ASN A 251 -3.72 2.24 -24.63
N PHE A 252 -2.87 1.88 -23.67
CA PHE A 252 -2.36 2.83 -22.68
C PHE A 252 -0.98 3.29 -23.18
N PRO A 253 -0.84 4.53 -23.68
CA PRO A 253 0.46 5.13 -23.94
C PRO A 253 1.41 5.04 -22.75
N ASP A 254 2.71 5.22 -23.01
CA ASP A 254 3.73 5.34 -21.96
C ASP A 254 3.37 6.46 -20.97
N GLY A 255 3.30 6.14 -19.67
CA GLY A 255 2.92 7.07 -18.60
C GLY A 255 1.43 7.35 -18.42
N ASP A 256 0.51 6.64 -19.11
CA ASP A 256 -0.93 6.92 -19.04
C ASP A 256 -1.70 6.05 -18.02
N LEU A 257 -1.11 4.95 -17.54
CA LEU A 257 -1.72 4.04 -16.58
C LEU A 257 -1.13 4.26 -15.19
N ASP A 258 -1.73 5.17 -14.44
CA ASP A 258 -1.35 5.50 -13.07
C ASP A 258 -1.79 4.42 -12.06
N ILE A 259 -0.91 4.09 -11.14
CA ILE A 259 -1.12 3.17 -10.00
C ILE A 259 -0.77 3.90 -8.72
N GLU A 260 -1.73 3.99 -7.80
CA GLU A 260 -1.58 4.63 -6.50
C GLU A 260 -2.05 3.68 -5.39
N ILE A 261 -1.44 3.82 -4.21
CA ILE A 261 -1.99 3.24 -2.97
C ILE A 261 -2.83 4.32 -2.30
N ASP A 262 -4.14 4.30 -2.56
CA ASP A 262 -5.09 5.27 -2.01
C ASP A 262 -5.24 5.12 -0.48
N GLY A 263 -5.46 6.24 0.20
CA GLY A 263 -5.82 6.24 1.63
C GLY A 263 -4.72 5.74 2.58
N ALA A 264 -3.47 5.71 2.12
CA ALA A 264 -2.26 5.48 2.90
C ALA A 264 -1.46 6.79 3.07
#